data_AF-A0A2P8GYE5-F1
#
_entry.id   AF-A0A2P8GYE5-F1
#
_cell.length_a   1.000
_cell.length_b   1.000
_cell.length_c   1.000
_cell.angle_alpha   90.00
_cell.angle_beta   90.00
_cell.angle_gamma   90.00
#
_symmetry.space_group_name_H-M   'P 1'
#
loop_
_entity.id
_entity.type
_entity.pdbx_description
1 polymer ?
#
loop_
_entity_poly.entity_id
_entity_poly.type
_entity_poly.pdbx_seq_one_letter_code
_entity_poly.pdbx_strand_id
1 'polypeptide(L)'
;MRSEPDTRALDGTVSRAEVAEFRRREASSRRWNDMTGLAMGAIVVIGVLVGGVPLLGILLTATSGGFEPAALLFPVVVFGAATLAVLLARHVGWVSWTRRLRLYRFAEANGFRYDEPADSVDYPGAAFDVGSSRSRDACFRSVDGPLVEFGSYQWTVGSGKSRRTYRIGYAAMRLERPLPHMVLDARGNNGLFGAGIIPFAFDRDQVLSLEGDFDRFFTLYCPNRYERDALYVFTPDVMALLVDDSSRLDVEIVDDWVFFYSTIPFEFTDAREWRSLFRIHDTLVAKLHRSAGRYRDERVPGQDPASVLSNASLGALSGAAPSSAAGVGAPSPAPRRYVVGSGGRRLRRGTPWLAIIVTVTIGVAWLALQFIR
;
A
#
# COMPACT_ATOMS: atom_id res chain seq x y z
N MET A 1 -10.68 14.71 -7.82
CA MET A 1 -10.44 13.55 -8.69
C MET A 1 -11.57 13.44 -9.71
N ARG A 2 -11.31 12.96 -10.93
CA ARG A 2 -12.36 12.72 -11.94
C ARG A 2 -13.13 11.45 -11.61
N SER A 3 -14.38 11.35 -12.04
CA SER A 3 -15.23 10.17 -11.83
C SER A 3 -14.81 8.93 -12.63
N GLU A 4 -14.12 9.15 -13.75
CA GLU A 4 -13.52 8.10 -14.56
C GLU A 4 -12.05 8.40 -14.83
N PRO A 5 -11.18 7.38 -14.84
CA PRO A 5 -9.76 7.56 -15.12
C PRO A 5 -9.51 7.80 -16.61
N ASP A 6 -8.64 8.76 -16.93
CA ASP A 6 -8.07 8.89 -18.27
C ASP A 6 -6.98 7.82 -18.46
N THR A 7 -7.36 6.70 -19.07
CA THR A 7 -6.46 5.55 -19.27
C THR A 7 -5.68 5.60 -20.58
N ARG A 8 -5.84 6.64 -21.41
CA ARG A 8 -5.21 6.71 -22.75
C ARG A 8 -3.69 6.62 -22.69
N ALA A 9 -3.10 7.12 -21.61
CA ALA A 9 -1.66 7.07 -21.38
C ALA A 9 -1.11 5.65 -21.17
N LEU A 10 -1.94 4.69 -20.72
CA LEU A 10 -1.52 3.31 -20.48
C LEU A 10 -1.27 2.55 -21.79
N ASP A 11 -2.12 2.78 -22.80
CA ASP A 11 -2.04 2.12 -24.10
C ASP A 11 -1.36 2.99 -25.18
N GLY A 12 -1.14 4.27 -24.88
CA GLY A 12 -0.56 5.24 -25.79
C GLY A 12 0.79 4.80 -26.36
N THR A 13 1.03 5.16 -27.62
CA THR A 13 2.33 4.95 -28.26
C THR A 13 3.36 5.86 -27.61
N VAL A 14 4.59 5.33 -27.45
CA VAL A 14 5.71 6.05 -26.85
C VAL A 14 6.92 5.87 -27.74
N SER A 15 7.56 6.97 -28.10
CA SER A 15 8.75 6.98 -28.95
C SER A 15 10.03 6.71 -28.15
N ARG A 16 11.08 6.27 -28.87
CA ARG A 16 12.42 6.07 -28.28
C ARG A 16 13.03 7.35 -27.71
N ALA A 17 12.74 8.48 -28.33
CA ALA A 17 13.22 9.78 -27.87
C ALA A 17 12.62 10.15 -26.51
N GLU A 18 11.30 10.01 -26.35
CA GLU A 18 10.60 10.35 -25.11
C GLU A 18 11.05 9.47 -23.93
N VAL A 19 11.20 8.16 -24.15
CA VAL A 19 11.70 7.25 -23.10
C VAL A 19 13.14 7.60 -22.71
N ALA A 20 14.00 7.93 -23.67
CA ALA A 20 15.38 8.30 -23.40
C ALA A 20 15.47 9.62 -22.63
N GLU A 21 14.63 10.61 -22.96
CA GLU A 21 14.53 11.87 -22.24
C GLU A 21 14.02 11.67 -20.81
N PHE A 22 12.92 10.92 -20.65
CA PHE A 22 12.38 10.56 -19.34
C PHE A 22 13.42 9.85 -18.47
N ARG A 23 14.15 8.87 -19.03
CA ARG A 23 15.23 8.17 -18.34
C ARG A 23 16.34 9.11 -17.91
N ARG A 24 16.78 10.05 -18.76
CA ARG A 24 17.82 11.04 -18.39
C ARG A 24 17.37 11.94 -17.25
N ARG A 25 16.13 12.43 -17.30
CA ARG A 25 15.54 13.26 -16.25
C ARG A 25 15.48 12.52 -14.92
N GLU A 26 14.96 11.30 -14.91
CA GLU A 26 14.82 10.48 -13.70
C GLU A 26 16.17 9.96 -13.16
N ALA A 27 17.12 9.60 -14.02
CA ALA A 27 18.46 9.16 -13.60
C ALA A 27 19.26 10.27 -12.89
N SER A 28 18.95 11.54 -13.16
CA SER A 28 19.54 12.66 -12.42
C SER A 28 18.97 12.81 -11.00
N SER A 29 17.79 12.25 -10.74
CA SER A 29 17.24 12.15 -9.40
C SER A 29 17.91 10.97 -8.67
N ARG A 30 18.41 11.18 -7.44
CA ARG A 30 19.01 10.13 -6.59
C ARG A 30 18.06 8.97 -6.23
N ARG A 31 16.85 8.96 -6.78
CA ARG A 31 15.75 8.06 -6.46
C ARG A 31 15.85 6.71 -7.19
N TRP A 32 16.58 6.65 -8.30
CA TRP A 32 16.66 5.47 -9.16
C TRP A 32 18.09 5.00 -9.37
N ASN A 33 18.44 3.84 -8.79
CA ASN A 33 19.67 3.12 -9.13
C ASN A 33 19.42 2.25 -10.37
N ASP A 34 19.52 2.84 -11.57
CA ASP A 34 19.43 2.08 -12.82
C ASP A 34 20.71 1.26 -13.06
N MET A 35 20.73 0.04 -12.52
CA MET A 35 21.85 -0.89 -12.67
C MET A 35 21.97 -1.49 -14.07
N THR A 36 21.04 -1.24 -15.00
CA THR A 36 21.12 -1.85 -16.35
C THR A 36 22.38 -1.44 -17.09
N GLY A 37 22.80 -0.17 -16.97
CA GLY A 37 24.04 0.33 -17.56
C GLY A 37 25.27 -0.39 -17.01
N LEU A 38 25.33 -0.54 -15.68
CA LEU A 38 26.42 -1.21 -14.98
C LEU A 38 26.46 -2.71 -15.31
N ALA A 39 25.31 -3.37 -15.34
CA ALA A 39 25.18 -4.78 -15.72
C ALA A 39 25.63 -5.02 -17.17
N MET A 40 25.22 -4.16 -18.12
CA MET A 40 25.70 -4.24 -19.51
C MET A 40 27.22 -4.05 -19.59
N GLY A 41 27.77 -3.07 -18.87
CA GLY A 41 29.21 -2.86 -18.80
C GLY A 41 29.94 -4.10 -18.26
N ALA A 42 29.44 -4.70 -17.18
CA ALA A 42 29.99 -5.92 -16.61
C ALA A 42 29.92 -7.11 -17.59
N ILE A 43 28.79 -7.30 -18.30
CA ILE A 43 28.65 -8.35 -19.33
C ILE A 43 29.69 -8.18 -20.43
N VAL A 44 29.90 -6.95 -20.92
CA VAL A 44 30.90 -6.67 -21.95
C VAL A 44 32.31 -6.95 -21.45
N VAL A 45 32.65 -6.49 -20.24
CA VAL A 45 33.98 -6.75 -19.64
C VAL A 45 34.22 -8.25 -19.47
N ILE A 46 33.24 -8.99 -18.93
CA ILE A 46 33.33 -10.44 -18.77
C ILE A 46 33.47 -11.12 -20.14
N GLY A 47 32.68 -10.73 -21.14
CA GLY A 47 32.76 -11.27 -22.50
C GLY A 47 34.13 -11.03 -23.12
N VAL A 48 34.72 -9.84 -22.94
CA VAL A 48 36.07 -9.52 -23.42
C VAL A 48 37.15 -10.29 -22.66
N LEU A 49 37.04 -10.46 -21.34
CA LEU A 49 38.03 -11.22 -20.58
C LEU A 49 37.95 -12.72 -20.89
N VAL A 50 36.74 -13.29 -20.91
CA VAL A 50 36.52 -14.72 -21.11
C VAL A 50 36.69 -15.12 -22.57
N GLY A 51 36.23 -14.29 -23.53
CA GLY A 51 36.36 -14.57 -24.96
C GLY A 51 37.63 -14.01 -25.58
N GLY A 52 38.03 -12.80 -25.19
CA GLY A 52 39.16 -12.09 -25.79
C GLY A 52 40.53 -12.63 -25.38
N VAL A 53 40.72 -13.08 -24.12
CA VAL A 53 42.00 -13.66 -23.69
C VAL A 53 42.31 -14.97 -24.43
N PRO A 54 41.38 -15.95 -24.55
CA PRO A 54 41.60 -17.13 -25.39
C PRO A 54 41.75 -16.79 -26.86
N LEU A 55 40.98 -15.84 -27.38
CA LEU A 55 41.10 -15.40 -28.78
C LEU A 55 42.49 -14.81 -29.08
N LEU A 56 43.04 -14.00 -28.16
CA LEU A 56 44.40 -13.48 -28.28
C LEU A 56 45.44 -14.60 -28.27
N GLY A 57 45.27 -15.60 -27.38
CA GLY A 57 46.12 -16.79 -27.35
C GLY A 57 46.10 -17.55 -28.69
N ILE A 58 44.91 -17.78 -29.25
CA ILE A 58 44.73 -18.45 -30.56
C ILE A 58 45.38 -17.65 -31.69
N LEU A 59 45.25 -16.31 -31.66
CA LEU A 59 45.85 -15.45 -32.67
C LEU A 59 47.38 -15.50 -32.61
N LEU A 60 47.96 -15.52 -31.41
CA LEU A 60 49.41 -15.65 -31.22
C LEU A 60 49.91 -17.00 -31.74
N THR A 61 49.26 -18.12 -31.43
CA THR A 61 49.69 -19.45 -31.92
C THR A 61 49.54 -19.60 -33.44
N ALA A 62 48.54 -18.94 -34.04
CA ALA A 62 48.37 -18.92 -35.49
C ALA A 62 49.55 -18.27 -36.23
N THR A 63 50.21 -17.26 -35.64
CA THR A 63 51.41 -16.64 -36.24
C THR A 63 52.62 -17.59 -36.30
N SER A 64 52.65 -18.59 -35.41
CA SER A 64 53.65 -19.66 -35.40
C SER A 64 53.25 -20.91 -36.20
N GLY A 65 52.15 -20.86 -36.96
CA GLY A 65 51.66 -21.98 -37.79
C GLY A 65 50.76 -22.99 -37.08
N GLY A 66 50.49 -22.81 -35.78
CA GLY A 66 49.60 -23.67 -34.99
C GLY A 66 48.19 -23.07 -34.89
N PHE A 67 47.33 -23.38 -35.86
CA PHE A 67 45.93 -22.93 -35.87
C PHE A 67 44.98 -24.12 -35.95
N GLU A 68 44.15 -24.28 -34.91
CA GLU A 68 43.06 -25.24 -34.87
C GLU A 68 41.72 -24.48 -34.98
N PRO A 69 40.98 -24.59 -36.10
CA PRO A 69 39.72 -23.85 -36.30
C PRO A 69 38.70 -24.07 -35.19
N ALA A 70 38.68 -25.28 -34.60
CA ALA A 70 37.78 -25.62 -33.50
C ALA A 70 38.01 -24.76 -32.24
N ALA A 71 39.22 -24.22 -32.04
CA ALA A 71 39.53 -23.35 -30.90
C ALA A 71 38.76 -22.02 -30.96
N LEU A 72 38.31 -21.58 -32.15
CA LEU A 72 37.50 -20.36 -32.30
C LEU A 72 36.05 -20.53 -31.83
N LEU A 73 35.55 -21.76 -31.68
CA LEU A 73 34.18 -22.00 -31.25
C LEU A 73 33.90 -21.38 -29.87
N PHE A 74 34.84 -21.51 -28.94
CA PHE A 74 34.70 -20.96 -27.59
C PHE A 74 34.56 -19.43 -27.57
N PRO A 75 35.51 -18.63 -28.11
CA PRO A 75 35.38 -17.17 -28.11
C PRO A 75 34.17 -16.71 -28.92
N VAL A 76 33.85 -17.35 -30.05
CA VAL A 76 32.66 -17.00 -30.85
C VAL A 76 31.38 -17.21 -30.04
N VAL A 77 31.24 -18.33 -29.33
CA VAL A 77 30.08 -18.61 -28.46
C VAL A 77 30.02 -17.59 -27.32
N VAL A 78 31.14 -17.27 -26.68
CA VAL A 78 31.18 -16.28 -25.58
C VAL A 78 30.75 -14.90 -26.07
N PHE A 79 31.27 -14.42 -27.21
CA PHE A 79 30.86 -13.13 -27.78
C PHE A 79 29.41 -13.14 -28.25
N GLY A 80 28.94 -14.24 -28.84
CA GLY A 80 27.54 -14.41 -29.22
C GLY A 80 26.61 -14.33 -27.99
N ALA A 81 26.94 -15.05 -26.91
CA ALA A 81 26.18 -15.03 -25.67
C ALA A 81 26.20 -13.65 -25.00
N ALA A 82 27.35 -12.99 -24.93
CA ALA A 82 27.47 -11.64 -24.37
C ALA A 82 26.66 -10.61 -25.18
N THR A 83 26.69 -10.70 -26.51
CA THR A 83 25.89 -9.84 -27.40
C THR A 83 24.40 -10.06 -27.16
N LEU A 84 23.94 -11.31 -27.12
CA LEU A 84 22.55 -11.65 -26.83
C LEU A 84 22.12 -11.13 -25.45
N ALA A 85 22.96 -11.30 -24.43
CA ALA A 85 22.68 -10.80 -23.08
C ALA A 85 22.54 -9.27 -23.04
N VAL A 86 23.39 -8.53 -23.77
CA VAL A 86 23.28 -7.08 -23.90
C VAL A 86 22.00 -6.67 -24.64
N LEU A 87 21.63 -7.37 -25.72
CA LEU A 87 20.38 -7.09 -26.45
C LEU A 87 19.16 -7.35 -25.57
N LEU A 88 19.16 -8.43 -24.80
CA LEU A 88 18.09 -8.74 -23.85
C LEU A 88 18.02 -7.69 -22.73
N ALA A 89 19.15 -7.31 -22.14
CA ALA A 89 19.20 -6.27 -21.12
C ALA A 89 18.67 -4.92 -21.65
N ARG A 90 19.00 -4.57 -22.90
CA ARG A 90 18.46 -3.39 -23.59
C ARG A 90 16.95 -3.49 -23.79
N HIS A 91 16.45 -4.65 -24.22
CA HIS A 91 15.02 -4.87 -24.43
C HIS A 91 14.23 -4.80 -23.12
N VAL A 92 14.69 -5.47 -22.07
CA VAL A 92 14.09 -5.44 -20.73
C VAL A 92 14.10 -4.01 -20.17
N GLY A 93 15.23 -3.30 -20.29
CA GLY A 93 15.32 -1.89 -19.91
C GLY A 93 14.33 -1.02 -20.68
N TRP A 94 14.26 -1.18 -22.00
CA TRP A 94 13.31 -0.46 -22.86
C TRP A 94 11.86 -0.65 -22.42
N VAL A 95 11.43 -1.90 -22.22
CA VAL A 95 10.06 -2.23 -21.79
C VAL A 95 9.76 -1.63 -20.42
N SER A 96 10.70 -1.75 -19.47
CA SER A 96 10.55 -1.22 -18.11
C SER A 96 10.39 0.32 -18.09
N TRP A 97 11.26 1.02 -18.82
CA TRP A 97 11.19 2.49 -18.90
C TRP A 97 9.97 3.00 -19.68
N THR A 98 9.54 2.27 -20.71
CA THR A 98 8.29 2.58 -21.42
C THR A 98 7.08 2.44 -20.52
N ARG A 99 7.00 1.35 -19.74
CA ARG A 99 5.95 1.15 -18.72
C ARG A 99 5.92 2.31 -17.73
N ARG A 100 7.07 2.69 -17.17
CA ARG A 100 7.16 3.80 -16.21
C ARG A 100 6.71 5.13 -16.77
N LEU A 101 7.13 5.46 -18.00
CA LEU A 101 6.69 6.70 -18.63
C LEU A 101 5.17 6.72 -18.85
N ARG A 102 4.58 5.59 -19.24
CA ARG A 102 3.11 5.47 -19.36
C ARG A 102 2.40 5.67 -18.03
N LEU A 103 2.90 5.04 -16.96
CA LEU A 103 2.35 5.20 -15.61
C LEU A 103 2.50 6.64 -15.09
N TYR A 104 3.64 7.29 -15.37
CA TYR A 104 3.88 8.68 -15.02
C TYR A 104 2.89 9.61 -15.74
N ARG A 105 2.71 9.45 -17.05
CA ARG A 105 1.73 10.21 -17.84
C ARG A 105 0.30 9.95 -17.38
N PHE A 106 -0.03 8.69 -17.08
CA PHE A 106 -1.33 8.33 -16.51
C PHE A 106 -1.58 9.05 -15.19
N ALA A 107 -0.58 9.07 -14.30
CA ALA A 107 -0.69 9.76 -13.02
C ALA A 107 -0.94 11.25 -13.22
N GLU A 108 -0.13 11.93 -14.03
CA GLU A 108 -0.30 13.36 -14.33
C GLU A 108 -1.68 13.67 -14.94
N ALA A 109 -2.13 12.87 -15.91
CA ALA A 109 -3.44 13.06 -16.54
C ALA A 109 -4.63 12.94 -15.57
N ASN A 110 -4.42 12.24 -14.45
CA ASN A 110 -5.45 11.97 -13.44
C ASN A 110 -5.24 12.73 -12.12
N GLY A 111 -4.27 13.65 -12.06
CA GLY A 111 -3.99 14.44 -10.85
C GLY A 111 -3.27 13.67 -9.74
N PHE A 112 -2.50 12.64 -10.12
CA PHE A 112 -1.65 11.86 -9.23
C PHE A 112 -0.18 12.13 -9.52
N ARG A 113 0.64 11.96 -8.49
CA ARG A 113 2.08 11.76 -8.59
C ARG A 113 2.39 10.28 -8.53
N TYR A 114 3.18 9.80 -9.47
CA TYR A 114 3.66 8.41 -9.50
C TYR A 114 5.09 8.32 -8.97
N ASP A 115 5.29 7.37 -8.05
CA ASP A 115 6.57 7.11 -7.39
C ASP A 115 6.86 5.59 -7.40
N GLU A 116 8.01 5.16 -7.92
CA GLU A 116 8.55 3.78 -7.93
C GLU A 116 10.09 3.91 -7.80
N PRO A 117 10.79 3.20 -6.88
CA PRO A 117 10.26 2.76 -5.61
C PRO A 117 9.73 3.95 -4.79
N ALA A 118 8.71 3.70 -3.99
CA ALA A 118 8.19 4.67 -3.03
C ALA A 118 8.79 4.42 -1.63
N ASP A 119 9.12 5.49 -0.92
CA ASP A 119 9.64 5.40 0.45
C ASP A 119 8.60 4.73 1.37
N SER A 120 9.00 4.09 2.47
CA SER A 120 8.02 3.59 3.45
C SER A 120 7.31 4.76 4.14
N VAL A 121 5.99 4.68 4.27
CA VAL A 121 5.19 5.62 5.09
C VAL A 121 4.53 4.85 6.21
N ASP A 122 4.55 5.43 7.41
CA ASP A 122 3.90 4.88 8.59
C ASP A 122 2.40 5.24 8.56
N TYR A 123 1.63 4.41 7.86
CA TYR A 123 0.16 4.47 7.92
C TYR A 123 -0.36 3.77 9.19
N PRO A 124 -1.47 4.25 9.79
CA PRO A 124 -2.03 3.66 11.01
C PRO A 124 -2.74 2.31 10.80
N GLY A 125 -2.89 1.86 9.54
CA GLY A 125 -3.58 0.62 9.19
C GLY A 125 -2.83 -0.65 9.58
N ALA A 126 -3.57 -1.71 9.89
CA ALA A 126 -3.07 -2.99 10.40
C ALA A 126 -2.03 -3.65 9.49
N ALA A 127 -2.15 -3.51 8.16
CA ALA A 127 -1.20 -4.09 7.21
C ALA A 127 0.19 -3.43 7.26
N PHE A 128 0.27 -2.15 7.69
CA PHE A 128 1.52 -1.38 7.68
C PHE A 128 2.37 -1.56 8.94
N ASP A 129 1.77 -2.07 10.02
CA ASP A 129 2.43 -2.28 11.32
C ASP A 129 3.18 -3.62 11.43
N VAL A 130 3.14 -4.48 10.40
CA VAL A 130 3.63 -5.86 10.50
C VAL A 130 4.97 -6.10 9.83
N GLY A 131 5.77 -7.00 10.40
CA GLY A 131 6.98 -7.54 9.79
C GLY A 131 8.14 -6.55 9.77
N SER A 132 9.12 -6.84 8.93
CA SER A 132 10.34 -6.06 8.72
C SER A 132 10.59 -5.84 7.22
N SER A 133 11.61 -5.06 6.86
CA SER A 133 11.96 -4.77 5.45
C SER A 133 10.78 -4.24 4.66
N ARG A 134 10.06 -3.29 5.25
CA ARG A 134 8.85 -2.69 4.71
C ARG A 134 9.21 -1.75 3.57
N SER A 135 8.50 -1.85 2.45
CA SER A 135 8.66 -0.90 1.34
C SER A 135 7.40 -0.81 0.50
N ARG A 136 7.25 0.31 -0.20
CA ARG A 136 6.22 0.49 -1.21
C ARG A 136 6.89 0.39 -2.58
N ASP A 137 6.49 -0.59 -3.37
CA ASP A 137 7.13 -0.78 -4.67
C ASP A 137 6.73 0.32 -5.64
N ALA A 138 5.46 0.72 -5.61
CA ALA A 138 4.92 1.77 -6.44
C ALA A 138 3.73 2.42 -5.72
N CYS A 139 3.59 3.74 -5.84
CA CYS A 139 2.38 4.44 -5.40
C CYS A 139 1.97 5.58 -6.33
N PHE A 140 0.67 5.82 -6.38
CA PHE A 140 0.01 6.95 -7.03
C PHE A 140 -0.65 7.77 -5.93
N ARG A 141 -0.15 8.99 -5.68
CA ARG A 141 -0.65 9.87 -4.62
C ARG A 141 -1.30 11.11 -5.21
N SER A 142 -2.48 11.47 -4.75
CA SER A 142 -3.19 12.67 -5.19
C SER A 142 -2.32 13.92 -5.00
N VAL A 143 -2.29 14.79 -5.99
CA VAL A 143 -1.57 16.07 -5.93
C VAL A 143 -2.37 17.11 -5.16
N ASP A 144 -3.68 17.15 -5.41
CA ASP A 144 -4.61 18.12 -4.83
C ASP A 144 -5.78 17.44 -4.09
N GLY A 145 -6.37 18.17 -3.14
CA GLY A 145 -7.54 17.72 -2.39
C GLY A 145 -7.23 16.76 -1.23
N PRO A 146 -8.24 16.02 -0.72
CA PRO A 146 -8.02 14.99 0.29
C PRO A 146 -7.01 13.96 -0.19
N LEU A 147 -6.18 13.46 0.73
CA LEU A 147 -5.12 12.53 0.41
C LEU A 147 -5.72 11.18 -0.03
N VAL A 148 -5.48 10.82 -1.30
CA VAL A 148 -5.82 9.52 -1.90
C VAL A 148 -4.54 8.90 -2.43
N GLU A 149 -4.31 7.64 -2.07
CA GLU A 149 -3.14 6.90 -2.52
C GLU A 149 -3.53 5.48 -2.95
N PHE A 150 -3.00 5.04 -4.09
CA PHE A 150 -3.08 3.65 -4.54
C PHE A 150 -1.66 3.11 -4.67
N GLY A 151 -1.37 1.94 -4.10
CA GLY A 151 0.00 1.44 -4.10
C GLY A 151 0.11 -0.07 -3.96
N SER A 152 1.36 -0.52 -4.09
CA SER A 152 1.76 -1.88 -3.72
C SER A 152 2.66 -1.81 -2.50
N TYR A 153 2.40 -2.65 -1.51
CA TYR A 153 3.15 -2.70 -0.27
C TYR A 153 3.73 -4.09 -0.06
N GLN A 154 4.95 -4.16 0.45
CA GLN A 154 5.57 -5.41 0.84
C GLN A 154 6.18 -5.36 2.23
N TRP A 155 6.14 -6.51 2.89
CA TRP A 155 6.82 -6.73 4.16
C TRP A 155 7.31 -8.17 4.25
N THR A 156 8.26 -8.39 5.14
CA THR A 156 8.86 -9.70 5.37
C THR A 156 8.60 -10.15 6.80
N VAL A 157 8.14 -11.39 6.96
CA VAL A 157 7.98 -12.06 8.25
C VAL A 157 8.92 -13.26 8.36
N GLY A 158 9.14 -13.71 9.60
CA GLY A 158 10.04 -14.82 9.89
C GLY A 158 11.52 -14.44 9.80
N SER A 159 12.38 -15.41 10.10
CA SER A 159 13.83 -15.24 10.14
C SER A 159 14.55 -16.42 9.47
N GLY A 160 15.75 -16.17 8.96
CA GLY A 160 16.59 -17.20 8.36
C GLY A 160 15.91 -17.93 7.20
N LYS A 161 15.84 -19.26 7.29
CA LYS A 161 15.27 -20.14 6.23
C LYS A 161 13.74 -20.10 6.15
N SER A 162 13.06 -19.59 7.17
CA SER A 162 11.59 -19.46 7.22
C SER A 162 11.12 -18.03 6.89
N ARG A 163 11.98 -17.25 6.23
CA ARG A 163 11.67 -15.88 5.83
C ARG A 163 10.70 -15.89 4.66
N ARG A 164 9.58 -15.15 4.78
CA ARG A 164 8.58 -15.01 3.73
C ARG A 164 8.26 -13.54 3.49
N THR A 165 8.32 -13.12 2.23
CA THR A 165 7.92 -11.79 1.80
C THR A 165 6.49 -11.83 1.27
N TYR A 166 5.66 -10.93 1.76
CA TYR A 166 4.29 -10.71 1.33
C TYR A 166 4.22 -9.43 0.52
N ARG A 167 3.36 -9.42 -0.48
CA ARG A 167 3.16 -8.28 -1.38
C ARG A 167 1.67 -8.11 -1.64
N ILE A 168 1.14 -6.94 -1.36
CA ILE A 168 -0.29 -6.61 -1.43
C ILE A 168 -0.54 -5.36 -2.27
N GLY A 169 -1.78 -5.22 -2.73
CA GLY A 169 -2.31 -3.94 -3.21
C GLY A 169 -3.00 -3.21 -2.05
N TYR A 170 -2.88 -1.89 -2.01
CA TYR A 170 -3.63 -1.09 -1.06
C TYR A 170 -4.14 0.21 -1.68
N ALA A 171 -5.31 0.66 -1.24
CA ALA A 171 -5.81 1.99 -1.46
C ALA A 171 -5.98 2.67 -0.09
N ALA A 172 -5.48 3.89 0.06
CA ALA A 172 -5.53 4.66 1.30
C ALA A 172 -6.16 6.01 1.02
N MET A 173 -7.27 6.33 1.69
CA MET A 173 -7.92 7.63 1.56
C MET A 173 -8.15 8.26 2.93
N ARG A 174 -7.91 9.56 3.01
CA ARG A 174 -8.13 10.33 4.22
C ARG A 174 -9.57 10.84 4.29
N LEU A 175 -10.21 10.61 5.42
CA LEU A 175 -11.56 11.06 5.75
C LEU A 175 -11.53 12.49 6.33
N GLU A 176 -12.66 13.18 6.28
CA GLU A 176 -12.76 14.55 6.83
C GLU A 176 -12.56 14.60 8.35
N ARG A 177 -12.99 13.53 9.03
CA ARG A 177 -12.97 13.38 10.48
C ARG A 177 -12.67 11.93 10.83
N PRO A 178 -12.13 11.66 12.03
CA PRO A 178 -11.90 10.30 12.45
C PRO A 178 -13.21 9.55 12.72
N LEU A 179 -13.20 8.26 12.40
CA LEU A 179 -14.27 7.30 12.72
C LEU A 179 -13.72 6.24 13.69
N PRO A 180 -14.58 5.54 14.44
CA PRO A 180 -14.13 4.41 15.26
C PRO A 180 -13.43 3.36 14.42
N HIS A 181 -12.46 2.66 15.02
CA HIS A 181 -11.69 1.66 14.30
C HIS A 181 -12.56 0.46 13.96
N MET A 182 -12.89 0.28 12.69
CA MET A 182 -13.71 -0.82 12.19
C MET A 182 -12.96 -1.56 11.08
N VAL A 183 -13.12 -2.88 11.02
CA VAL A 183 -12.53 -3.71 9.97
C VAL A 183 -13.60 -4.61 9.35
N LEU A 184 -13.69 -4.60 8.03
CA LEU A 184 -14.43 -5.56 7.24
C LEU A 184 -13.43 -6.56 6.65
N ASP A 185 -13.43 -7.78 7.17
CA ASP A 185 -12.65 -8.90 6.65
C ASP A 185 -13.46 -9.61 5.56
N ALA A 186 -12.97 -9.60 4.31
CA ALA A 186 -13.71 -10.13 3.18
C ALA A 186 -13.62 -11.66 3.13
N ARG A 187 -14.75 -12.35 3.27
CA ARG A 187 -14.76 -13.83 3.25
C ARG A 187 -14.25 -14.43 1.95
N GLY A 188 -14.37 -13.70 0.84
CA GLY A 188 -13.93 -14.14 -0.48
C GLY A 188 -12.42 -14.04 -0.73
N ASN A 189 -11.66 -13.33 0.12
CA ASN A 189 -10.20 -13.21 -0.03
C ASN A 189 -9.41 -14.01 1.01
N ASN A 190 -10.11 -14.64 1.96
CA ASN A 190 -9.53 -15.57 2.92
C ASN A 190 -8.88 -16.75 2.18
N GLY A 191 -7.55 -16.77 2.16
CA GLY A 191 -6.79 -17.85 1.54
C GLY A 191 -6.97 -19.20 2.28
N LEU A 192 -6.37 -20.26 1.73
CA LEU A 192 -6.42 -21.66 2.20
C LEU A 192 -6.03 -21.93 3.67
N PHE A 193 -5.64 -20.90 4.43
CA PHE A 193 -5.23 -20.99 5.84
C PHE A 193 -5.91 -19.99 6.78
N GLY A 194 -6.96 -19.29 6.34
CA GLY A 194 -7.73 -18.36 7.19
C GLY A 194 -6.92 -17.16 7.72
N ALA A 195 -5.75 -16.90 7.14
CA ALA A 195 -4.97 -15.70 7.38
C ALA A 195 -5.25 -14.73 6.22
N GLY A 196 -6.11 -13.74 6.47
CA GLY A 196 -6.28 -12.58 5.60
C GLY A 196 -5.00 -11.73 5.54
N ILE A 197 -5.11 -10.53 4.97
CA ILE A 197 -3.99 -9.58 4.87
C ILE A 197 -3.52 -9.14 6.27
N ILE A 198 -4.44 -9.22 7.24
CA ILE A 198 -4.19 -8.96 8.65
C ILE A 198 -3.65 -10.25 9.28
N PRO A 199 -2.37 -10.27 9.68
CA PRO A 199 -1.68 -11.49 10.12
C PRO A 199 -1.99 -11.88 11.57
N PHE A 200 -3.00 -11.25 12.17
CA PHE A 200 -3.51 -11.54 13.49
C PHE A 200 -5.03 -11.47 13.47
N ALA A 201 -5.68 -12.35 14.23
CA ALA A 201 -7.11 -12.26 14.43
C ALA A 201 -7.43 -11.09 15.40
N PHE A 202 -8.55 -10.42 15.20
CA PHE A 202 -9.14 -9.56 16.23
C PHE A 202 -9.93 -10.40 17.23
N ASP A 203 -10.18 -9.85 18.42
CA ASP A 203 -11.01 -10.52 19.42
C ASP A 203 -12.42 -10.81 18.87
N ARG A 204 -12.94 -12.02 19.11
CA ARG A 204 -14.25 -12.45 18.57
C ARG A 204 -15.43 -11.74 19.21
N ASP A 205 -15.27 -11.20 20.42
CA ASP A 205 -16.32 -10.43 21.09
C ASP A 205 -16.56 -9.06 20.42
N GLN A 206 -15.70 -8.68 19.47
CA GLN A 206 -15.79 -7.46 18.67
C GLN A 206 -16.46 -7.69 17.30
N VAL A 207 -16.95 -8.91 17.03
CA VAL A 207 -17.67 -9.20 15.79
C VAL A 207 -19.10 -8.69 15.90
N LEU A 208 -19.52 -7.91 14.91
CA LEU A 208 -20.88 -7.41 14.79
C LEU A 208 -21.50 -7.92 13.50
N SER A 209 -22.58 -8.68 13.61
CA SER A 209 -23.42 -9.05 12.46
C SER A 209 -24.29 -7.87 12.05
N LEU A 210 -24.32 -7.57 10.75
CA LEU A 210 -25.22 -6.58 10.18
C LEU A 210 -26.49 -7.24 9.62
N GLU A 211 -27.50 -6.41 9.30
CA GLU A 211 -28.76 -6.88 8.74
C GLU A 211 -28.60 -7.50 7.34
N GLY A 212 -29.58 -8.31 6.94
CA GLY A 212 -29.61 -8.96 5.63
C GLY A 212 -28.60 -10.11 5.52
N ASP A 213 -27.97 -10.23 4.36
CA ASP A 213 -27.02 -11.31 4.07
C ASP A 213 -25.57 -10.83 3.96
N PHE A 214 -25.27 -9.66 4.55
CA PHE A 214 -23.95 -9.03 4.54
C PHE A 214 -22.85 -9.94 5.12
N ASP A 215 -23.20 -10.73 6.14
CA ASP A 215 -22.37 -11.75 6.77
C ASP A 215 -22.03 -12.95 5.84
N ARG A 216 -22.48 -12.95 4.58
CA ARG A 216 -21.96 -13.88 3.57
C ARG A 216 -20.70 -13.35 2.91
N PHE A 217 -20.54 -12.03 2.88
CA PHE A 217 -19.47 -11.34 2.18
C PHE A 217 -18.38 -10.85 3.14
N PHE A 218 -18.75 -10.30 4.30
CA PHE A 218 -17.80 -9.68 5.22
C PHE A 218 -18.03 -10.06 6.67
N THR A 219 -16.94 -10.23 7.42
CA THR A 219 -16.98 -10.24 8.89
C THR A 219 -16.65 -8.83 9.36
N LEU A 220 -17.61 -8.14 9.97
CA LEU A 220 -17.38 -6.83 10.57
C LEU A 220 -16.84 -6.96 11.99
N TYR A 221 -15.72 -6.30 12.25
CA TYR A 221 -15.17 -6.05 13.57
C TYR A 221 -15.36 -4.59 13.94
N CYS A 222 -15.91 -4.33 15.12
CA CYS A 222 -16.02 -2.99 15.70
C CYS A 222 -15.65 -3.00 17.20
N PRO A 223 -15.24 -1.87 17.79
CA PRO A 223 -14.95 -1.81 19.20
C PRO A 223 -16.22 -2.02 20.03
N ASN A 224 -16.11 -2.76 21.14
CA ASN A 224 -17.25 -2.95 22.04
C ASN A 224 -17.79 -1.59 22.48
N ARG A 225 -19.12 -1.45 22.52
CA ARG A 225 -19.86 -0.20 22.78
C ARG A 225 -19.86 0.82 21.63
N TYR A 226 -19.33 0.49 20.45
CA TYR A 226 -19.40 1.29 19.23
C TYR A 226 -20.27 0.64 18.14
N GLU A 227 -21.11 -0.34 18.50
CA GLU A 227 -21.97 -1.06 17.56
C GLU A 227 -22.97 -0.11 16.90
N ARG A 228 -23.54 0.83 17.67
CA ARG A 228 -24.41 1.89 17.13
C ARG A 228 -23.69 2.80 16.12
N ASP A 229 -22.42 3.11 16.41
CA ASP A 229 -21.58 3.92 15.53
C ASP A 229 -21.24 3.15 14.23
N ALA A 230 -21.06 1.83 14.31
CA ALA A 230 -20.93 0.98 13.13
C ALA A 230 -22.20 0.99 12.27
N LEU A 231 -23.40 0.92 12.86
CA LEU A 231 -24.67 1.04 12.10
C LEU A 231 -24.85 2.42 11.45
N TYR A 232 -24.30 3.48 12.05
CA TYR A 232 -24.27 4.82 11.45
C TYR A 232 -23.37 4.90 10.21
N VAL A 233 -22.24 4.19 10.24
CA VAL A 233 -21.26 4.17 9.14
C VAL A 233 -21.71 3.22 8.03
N PHE A 234 -22.15 2.02 8.38
CA PHE A 234 -22.55 0.95 7.46
C PHE A 234 -24.05 0.95 7.23
N THR A 235 -24.54 2.04 6.65
CA THR A 235 -25.93 2.13 6.19
C THR A 235 -26.18 1.12 5.06
N PRO A 236 -27.43 0.70 4.80
CA PRO A 236 -27.74 -0.30 3.78
C PRO A 236 -27.18 0.00 2.38
N ASP A 237 -27.13 1.27 1.99
CA ASP A 237 -26.55 1.72 0.73
C ASP A 237 -25.02 1.67 0.70
N VAL A 238 -24.33 1.81 1.85
CA VAL A 238 -22.88 1.58 1.98
C VAL A 238 -22.58 0.09 1.93
N MET A 239 -23.38 -0.74 2.62
CA MET A 239 -23.26 -2.19 2.58
C MET A 239 -23.40 -2.75 1.16
N ALA A 240 -24.40 -2.28 0.41
CA ALA A 240 -24.58 -2.68 -0.99
C ALA A 240 -23.34 -2.34 -1.85
N LEU A 241 -22.82 -1.12 -1.74
CA LEU A 241 -21.60 -0.72 -2.46
C LEU A 241 -20.37 -1.55 -2.07
N LEU A 242 -20.24 -1.91 -0.79
CA LEU A 242 -19.15 -2.79 -0.33
C LEU A 242 -19.23 -4.18 -0.96
N VAL A 243 -20.44 -4.74 -1.09
CA VAL A 243 -20.66 -6.04 -1.73
C VAL A 243 -20.38 -5.98 -3.23
N ASP A 244 -20.88 -4.94 -3.90
CA ASP A 244 -20.79 -4.80 -5.36
C ASP A 244 -19.36 -4.47 -5.82
N ASP A 245 -18.69 -3.53 -5.16
CA ASP A 245 -17.42 -2.96 -5.64
C ASP A 245 -16.18 -3.49 -4.89
N SER A 246 -16.32 -3.99 -3.66
CA SER A 246 -15.18 -4.34 -2.81
C SER A 246 -15.28 -5.68 -2.08
N SER A 247 -16.14 -6.61 -2.48
CA SER A 247 -16.34 -7.93 -1.82
C SER A 247 -15.10 -8.84 -1.75
N ARG A 248 -14.00 -8.45 -2.40
CA ARG A 248 -12.71 -9.15 -2.37
C ARG A 248 -11.61 -8.37 -1.64
N LEU A 249 -11.92 -7.20 -1.10
CA LEU A 249 -10.97 -6.32 -0.45
C LEU A 249 -11.28 -6.24 1.03
N ASP A 250 -10.26 -6.37 1.87
CA ASP A 250 -10.43 -6.03 3.29
C ASP A 250 -10.54 -4.52 3.39
N VAL A 251 -11.47 -4.03 4.21
CA VAL A 251 -11.65 -2.59 4.44
C VAL A 251 -11.34 -2.28 5.89
N GLU A 252 -10.48 -1.30 6.13
CA GLU A 252 -10.13 -0.87 7.49
C GLU A 252 -10.37 0.64 7.62
N ILE A 253 -11.19 1.02 8.58
CA ILE A 253 -11.35 2.40 9.00
C ILE A 253 -10.56 2.56 10.30
N VAL A 254 -9.60 3.48 10.35
CA VAL A 254 -8.80 3.74 11.55
C VAL A 254 -8.34 5.19 11.59
N ASP A 255 -8.53 5.84 12.73
CA ASP A 255 -8.36 7.30 12.85
C ASP A 255 -9.16 8.02 11.74
N ASP A 256 -8.52 8.90 10.98
CA ASP A 256 -9.09 9.61 9.83
C ASP A 256 -8.75 8.93 8.49
N TRP A 257 -8.56 7.62 8.47
CA TRP A 257 -8.23 6.85 7.27
C TRP A 257 -9.26 5.76 6.98
N VAL A 258 -9.48 5.53 5.68
CA VAL A 258 -10.02 4.29 5.16
C VAL A 258 -8.98 3.62 4.26
N PHE A 259 -8.75 2.33 4.49
CA PHE A 259 -7.87 1.49 3.70
C PHE A 259 -8.68 0.39 3.03
N PHE A 260 -8.30 0.06 1.80
CA PHE A 260 -8.73 -1.14 1.10
C PHE A 260 -7.50 -1.98 0.81
N TYR A 261 -7.53 -3.27 1.12
CA TYR A 261 -6.41 -4.17 0.92
C TYR A 261 -6.77 -5.31 -0.01
N SER A 262 -5.88 -5.60 -0.95
CA SER A 262 -5.94 -6.76 -1.85
C SER A 262 -4.80 -7.73 -1.52
N THR A 263 -5.09 -9.03 -1.50
CA THR A 263 -4.09 -10.07 -1.19
C THR A 263 -3.00 -10.18 -2.26
N ILE A 264 -3.23 -9.57 -3.42
CA ILE A 264 -2.29 -9.45 -4.52
C ILE A 264 -2.06 -7.97 -4.88
N PRO A 265 -0.88 -7.61 -5.41
CA PRO A 265 -0.61 -6.26 -5.89
C PRO A 265 -1.59 -5.85 -7.00
N PHE A 266 -1.95 -4.56 -7.03
CA PHE A 266 -2.72 -4.00 -8.13
C PHE A 266 -1.91 -3.95 -9.43
N GLU A 267 -2.54 -4.32 -10.54
CA GLU A 267 -1.91 -4.24 -11.87
C GLU A 267 -2.11 -2.84 -12.46
N PHE A 268 -1.19 -1.92 -12.14
CA PHE A 268 -1.30 -0.52 -12.55
C PHE A 268 -1.23 -0.28 -14.06
N THR A 269 -0.86 -1.29 -14.87
CA THR A 269 -0.91 -1.20 -16.33
C THR A 269 -2.27 -1.57 -16.92
N ASP A 270 -3.18 -2.15 -16.15
CA ASP A 270 -4.53 -2.50 -16.60
C ASP A 270 -5.52 -1.34 -16.37
N ALA A 271 -6.13 -0.88 -17.46
CA ALA A 271 -7.17 0.13 -17.42
C ALA A 271 -8.43 -0.32 -16.64
N ARG A 272 -8.73 -1.63 -16.59
CA ARG A 272 -9.87 -2.16 -15.83
C ARG A 272 -9.66 -2.02 -14.33
N GLU A 273 -8.45 -2.30 -13.85
CA GLU A 273 -8.06 -2.14 -12.45
C GLU A 273 -8.29 -0.69 -12.00
N TRP A 274 -7.82 0.28 -12.80
CA TRP A 274 -8.03 1.70 -12.52
C TRP A 274 -9.49 2.13 -12.47
N ARG A 275 -10.33 1.63 -13.39
CA ARG A 275 -11.77 1.92 -13.36
C ARG A 275 -12.44 1.38 -12.10
N SER A 276 -12.01 0.22 -11.62
CA SER A 276 -12.48 -0.35 -10.35
C SER A 276 -12.09 0.53 -9.16
N LEU A 277 -10.82 0.91 -9.08
CA LEU A 277 -10.30 1.76 -7.99
C LEU A 277 -10.96 3.14 -7.94
N PHE A 278 -11.19 3.77 -9.11
CA PHE A 278 -11.90 5.05 -9.20
C PHE A 278 -13.36 4.91 -8.77
N ARG A 279 -14.04 3.83 -9.19
CA ARG A 279 -15.41 3.56 -8.76
C ARG A 279 -15.52 3.45 -7.24
N ILE A 280 -14.66 2.65 -6.60
CA ILE A 280 -14.61 2.52 -5.13
C ILE A 280 -14.42 3.90 -4.48
N HIS A 281 -13.52 4.72 -5.01
CA HIS A 281 -13.29 6.07 -4.50
C HIS A 281 -14.55 6.97 -4.64
N ASP A 282 -15.13 7.03 -5.83
CA ASP A 282 -16.18 8.00 -6.14
C ASP A 282 -17.55 7.62 -5.58
N THR A 283 -17.81 6.33 -5.35
CA THR A 283 -19.06 5.84 -4.76
C THR A 283 -18.93 5.67 -3.25
N LEU A 284 -18.16 4.67 -2.82
CA LEU A 284 -18.07 4.21 -1.45
C LEU A 284 -17.31 5.20 -0.57
N VAL A 285 -16.11 5.60 -0.97
CA VAL A 285 -15.28 6.51 -0.16
C VAL A 285 -15.91 7.89 -0.08
N ALA A 286 -16.53 8.39 -1.14
CA ALA A 286 -17.29 9.64 -1.09
C ALA A 286 -18.45 9.60 -0.07
N LYS A 287 -19.12 8.44 0.09
CA LYS A 287 -20.14 8.27 1.13
C LYS A 287 -19.53 8.20 2.52
N LEU A 288 -18.47 7.41 2.72
CA LEU A 288 -17.76 7.32 4.00
C LEU A 288 -17.21 8.68 4.43
N HIS A 289 -16.61 9.43 3.51
CA HIS A 289 -16.08 10.78 3.77
C HIS A 289 -17.18 11.73 4.22
N ARG A 290 -18.34 11.73 3.55
CA ARG A 290 -19.51 12.53 3.98
C ARG A 290 -20.06 12.09 5.33
N SER A 291 -20.09 10.79 5.61
CA SER A 291 -20.53 10.25 6.91
C SER A 291 -19.58 10.68 8.04
N ALA A 292 -18.27 10.52 7.83
CA ALA A 292 -17.23 11.03 8.71
C ALA A 292 -17.38 12.55 8.94
N GLY A 293 -17.63 13.31 7.88
CA GLY A 293 -17.93 14.74 7.93
C GLY A 293 -19.15 15.12 8.77
N ARG A 294 -19.96 14.18 9.25
CA ARG A 294 -21.07 14.45 10.19
C ARG A 294 -20.91 13.73 11.54
N TYR A 295 -19.98 12.78 11.62
CA TYR A 295 -19.78 11.96 12.80
C TYR A 295 -19.28 12.77 14.01
N ARG A 296 -19.83 12.45 15.18
CA ARG A 296 -19.43 12.96 16.49
C ARG A 296 -19.47 11.80 17.47
N ASP A 297 -18.44 11.66 18.28
CA ASP A 297 -18.51 10.72 19.38
C ASP A 297 -19.10 11.43 20.60
N GLU A 298 -20.37 11.13 20.90
CA GLU A 298 -21.11 11.66 22.06
C GLU A 298 -20.42 11.36 23.39
N ARG A 299 -19.53 10.35 23.42
CA ARG A 299 -18.76 9.97 24.61
C ARG A 299 -17.59 10.91 24.87
N VAL A 300 -17.22 11.76 23.90
CA VAL A 300 -16.16 12.76 24.04
C VAL A 300 -16.78 14.12 24.39
N PRO A 301 -16.46 14.69 25.57
CA PRO A 301 -17.00 15.98 25.99
C PRO A 301 -16.70 17.09 24.97
N GLY A 302 -17.69 17.95 24.70
CA GLY A 302 -17.56 19.10 23.81
C GLY A 302 -17.73 18.81 22.31
N GLN A 303 -18.05 17.57 21.93
CA GLN A 303 -18.41 17.20 20.55
C GLN A 303 -19.91 17.10 20.29
N ASP A 304 -20.72 17.03 21.35
CA ASP A 304 -22.19 16.96 21.26
C ASP A 304 -22.80 18.35 20.97
N PRO A 305 -23.71 18.51 19.98
CA PRO A 305 -24.41 19.78 19.71
C PRO A 305 -25.04 20.44 20.93
N ALA A 306 -25.55 19.68 21.90
CA ALA A 306 -26.13 20.24 23.14
C ALA A 306 -25.07 20.94 24.01
N SER A 307 -23.87 20.35 24.10
CA SER A 307 -22.73 20.92 24.83
C SER A 307 -22.13 22.14 24.14
N VAL A 308 -22.27 22.24 22.81
CA VAL A 308 -21.82 23.40 22.03
C VAL A 308 -22.76 24.59 22.25
N LEU A 309 -24.07 24.35 22.28
CA LEU A 309 -25.06 25.39 22.57
C LEU A 309 -24.99 25.86 24.03
N SER A 310 -24.75 24.96 24.99
CA SER A 310 -24.58 25.32 26.39
C SER A 310 -23.31 26.14 26.65
N ASN A 311 -22.19 25.81 26.00
CA ASN A 311 -20.96 26.60 26.11
C ASN A 311 -21.08 27.97 25.43
N ALA A 312 -21.82 28.06 24.32
CA ALA A 312 -22.10 29.32 23.66
C ALA A 312 -23.03 30.21 24.50
N SER A 313 -24.06 29.63 25.14
CA SER A 313 -24.96 30.37 26.02
C SER A 313 -24.29 30.78 27.34
N LEU A 314 -23.42 29.93 27.92
CA LEU A 314 -22.59 30.31 29.07
C LEU A 314 -21.60 31.44 28.74
N GLY A 315 -21.01 31.44 27.54
CA GLY A 315 -20.18 32.53 27.05
C GLY A 315 -20.95 33.84 26.84
N ALA A 316 -22.20 33.75 26.37
CA ALA A 316 -23.08 34.91 26.21
C ALA A 316 -23.60 35.46 27.56
N LEU A 317 -23.81 34.59 28.56
CA LEU A 317 -24.24 34.96 29.91
C LEU A 317 -23.09 35.48 30.79
N SER A 318 -21.83 35.20 30.42
CA SER A 318 -20.62 35.71 31.08
C SER A 318 -20.29 37.18 30.74
N GLY A 319 -21.16 37.88 30.02
CA GLY A 319 -21.13 39.32 29.70
C GLY A 319 -19.93 40.12 30.21
N ALA A 320 -18.83 40.12 29.46
CA ALA A 320 -17.88 41.23 29.46
C ALA A 320 -18.24 42.10 28.26
N ALA A 321 -18.80 43.29 28.54
CA ALA A 321 -19.15 44.29 27.53
C ALA A 321 -17.94 44.65 26.64
N PRO A 322 -18.16 44.98 25.35
CA PRO A 322 -17.07 45.42 24.49
C PRO A 322 -16.63 46.82 24.92
N SER A 323 -15.52 46.89 25.66
CA SER A 323 -14.80 48.14 25.84
C SER A 323 -14.01 48.39 24.57
N SER A 324 -14.32 49.47 23.88
CA SER A 324 -13.59 49.98 22.72
C SER A 324 -12.14 50.29 23.11
N ALA A 325 -11.24 49.35 22.89
CA ALA A 325 -9.80 49.58 22.84
C ALA A 325 -9.23 48.79 21.66
N ALA A 326 -8.73 49.54 20.68
CA ALA A 326 -8.11 49.00 19.49
C ALA A 326 -6.88 48.14 19.83
N GLY A 327 -6.78 46.98 19.18
CA GLY A 327 -5.53 46.25 18.98
C GLY A 327 -5.16 45.25 20.08
N VAL A 328 -5.66 44.02 19.97
CA VAL A 328 -4.89 42.74 19.96
C VAL A 328 -5.85 41.69 19.41
N GLY A 329 -5.46 41.00 18.33
CA GLY A 329 -6.28 39.98 17.70
C GLY A 329 -6.71 38.90 18.70
N ALA A 330 -8.02 38.68 18.82
CA ALA A 330 -8.54 37.51 19.52
C ALA A 330 -7.89 36.24 18.95
N PRO A 331 -7.43 35.29 19.77
CA PRO A 331 -6.94 34.03 19.25
C PRO A 331 -8.12 33.36 18.54
N SER A 332 -7.98 33.20 17.22
CA SER A 332 -8.89 32.38 16.42
C SER A 332 -9.03 31.02 17.15
N PRO A 333 -10.25 30.55 17.46
CA PRO A 333 -10.41 29.30 18.19
C PRO A 333 -9.65 28.21 17.45
N ALA A 334 -8.69 27.57 18.12
CA ALA A 334 -7.93 26.47 17.56
C ALA A 334 -8.91 25.46 16.93
N PRO A 335 -8.61 24.92 15.73
CA PRO A 335 -9.52 24.01 15.05
C PRO A 335 -9.91 22.88 16.01
N ARG A 336 -11.22 22.76 16.29
CA ARG A 336 -11.74 21.72 17.18
C ARG A 336 -11.29 20.37 16.63
N ARG A 337 -10.37 19.70 17.33
CA ARG A 337 -9.91 18.35 16.97
C ARG A 337 -11.05 17.38 17.28
N TYR A 338 -11.74 16.94 16.23
CA TYR A 338 -12.61 15.77 16.31
C TYR A 338 -11.74 14.56 16.64
N VAL A 339 -12.15 13.81 17.66
CA VAL A 339 -11.47 12.61 18.13
C VAL A 339 -12.52 11.56 18.51
N VAL A 340 -12.17 10.30 18.32
CA VAL A 340 -12.93 9.16 18.85
C VAL A 340 -12.46 8.87 20.27
N GLY A 341 -13.37 8.52 21.17
CA GLY A 341 -13.06 8.10 22.53
C GLY A 341 -12.09 6.92 22.57
N SER A 342 -11.28 6.80 23.62
CA SER A 342 -10.19 5.82 23.70
C SER A 342 -10.63 4.38 23.41
N GLY A 343 -11.82 3.97 23.88
CA GLY A 343 -12.37 2.64 23.64
C GLY A 343 -12.71 2.35 22.16
N GLY A 344 -12.89 3.37 21.33
CA GLY A 344 -13.23 3.22 19.91
C GLY A 344 -12.03 3.39 18.98
N ARG A 345 -10.88 3.83 19.51
CA ARG A 345 -9.72 4.18 18.67
C ARG A 345 -9.02 2.98 18.06
N ARG A 346 -9.02 1.82 18.72
CA ARG A 346 -8.34 0.62 18.23
C ARG A 346 -9.12 -0.65 18.57
N LEU A 347 -9.24 -1.55 17.61
CA LEU A 347 -9.64 -2.94 17.86
C LEU A 347 -8.59 -3.65 18.71
N ARG A 348 -9.02 -4.60 19.55
CA ARG A 348 -8.11 -5.44 20.33
C ARG A 348 -7.75 -6.67 19.51
N ARG A 349 -6.48 -7.05 19.62
CA ARG A 349 -5.95 -8.24 18.96
C ARG A 349 -6.33 -9.48 19.77
N GLY A 350 -6.78 -10.51 19.06
CA GLY A 350 -7.01 -11.85 19.56
C GLY A 350 -5.79 -12.39 20.28
N THR A 351 -5.99 -12.95 21.47
CA THR A 351 -4.94 -13.74 22.13
C THR A 351 -4.79 -15.08 21.38
N PRO A 352 -3.59 -15.44 20.88
CA PRO A 352 -3.40 -16.69 20.14
C PRO A 352 -3.33 -17.89 21.10
N TRP A 353 -4.44 -18.19 21.78
CA TRP A 353 -4.52 -19.21 22.83
C TRP A 353 -3.99 -20.58 22.40
N LEU A 354 -4.22 -20.98 21.15
CA LEU A 354 -3.67 -22.23 20.59
C LEU A 354 -2.15 -22.23 20.57
N ALA A 355 -1.51 -21.14 20.15
CA ALA A 355 -0.06 -21.04 20.15
C ALA A 355 0.49 -21.04 21.58
N ILE A 356 -0.21 -20.38 22.52
CA ILE A 356 0.14 -20.40 23.94
C ILE A 356 0.03 -21.82 24.50
N ILE A 357 -1.09 -22.51 24.27
CA ILE A 357 -1.32 -23.89 24.72
C ILE A 357 -0.23 -24.80 24.16
N VAL A 358 0.02 -24.78 22.84
CA VAL A 358 1.07 -25.60 22.23
C VAL A 358 2.44 -25.30 22.82
N THR A 359 2.80 -24.02 22.99
CA THR A 359 4.08 -23.62 23.59
C THR A 359 4.20 -24.10 25.04
N VAL A 360 3.14 -23.96 25.83
CA VAL A 360 3.08 -24.43 27.23
C VAL A 360 3.17 -25.96 27.26
N THR A 361 2.46 -26.68 26.41
CA THR A 361 2.51 -28.14 26.32
C THR A 361 3.91 -28.63 25.94
N ILE A 362 4.56 -28.00 24.94
CA ILE A 362 5.95 -28.32 24.56
C ILE A 362 6.90 -28.02 25.73
N GLY A 363 6.74 -26.88 26.41
CA GLY A 363 7.56 -26.51 27.57
C GLY A 363 7.40 -27.48 28.74
N VAL A 364 6.17 -27.89 29.05
CA VAL A 364 5.85 -28.88 30.10
C VAL A 364 6.41 -30.25 29.74
N ALA A 365 6.27 -30.70 28.49
CA ALA A 365 6.84 -31.96 28.02
C ALA A 365 8.37 -31.94 28.09
N TRP A 366 9.01 -30.83 27.70
CA TRP A 366 10.45 -30.65 27.79
C TRP A 366 10.96 -30.66 29.24
N LEU A 367 10.27 -29.96 30.15
CA LEU A 367 10.57 -30.00 31.59
C LEU A 367 10.38 -31.39 32.18
N ALA A 368 9.28 -32.09 31.87
CA ALA A 368 9.04 -33.45 32.34
C ALA A 368 10.16 -34.42 31.89
N LEU A 369 10.65 -34.26 30.66
CA LEU A 369 11.79 -35.03 30.14
C LEU A 369 13.12 -34.74 30.86
N GLN A 370 13.26 -33.59 31.55
CA GLN A 370 14.44 -33.30 32.38
C GLN A 370 14.41 -34.00 33.74
N PHE A 371 13.23 -34.29 34.29
CA PHE A 371 13.07 -34.98 35.57
C PHE A 371 13.09 -36.52 35.44
N ILE A 372 13.09 -37.06 34.22
CA ILE A 372 13.16 -38.50 33.93
C ILE A 372 14.62 -38.95 33.65
N ARG A 373 15.61 -38.07 33.88
CA ARG A 373 17.04 -38.40 33.75
C ARG A 373 17.71 -38.69 35.08
#